data_AF-A0A9X7C5G3-F1
#
_entry.id   AF-A0A9X7C5G3-F1
#
_cell.length_a   1.000
_cell.length_b   1.000
_cell.length_c   1.000
_cell.angle_alpha   90.00
_cell.angle_beta   90.00
_cell.angle_gamma   90.00
#
_symmetry.space_group_name_H-M   'P 1'
#
loop_
_entity.id
_entity.type
_entity.pdbx_description
1 polymer ?
#
loop_
_entity_poly.entity_id
_entity_poly.type
_entity_poly.pdbx_seq_one_letter_code
_entity_poly.pdbx_strand_id
1 'polypeptide(L)'
;MILKFDAILQYLDYRKIACEFVLQNGKTLNGIIDGRDPYMIYVQTDDKSHCLFKGAIIDLIPAEKLDLKEVSRITSEWEKSKEVKKQQYV
;
A
#
# COMPACT_ATOMS: atom_id res chain seq x y z
N MET A 1 14.79 -3.71 -6.16
CA MET A 1 13.60 -4.01 -7.00
C MET A 1 12.31 -4.25 -6.18
N ILE A 2 12.40 -4.49 -4.86
CA ILE A 2 11.23 -4.59 -3.94
C ILE A 2 10.63 -3.21 -3.54
N LEU A 3 11.40 -2.12 -3.71
CA LEU A 3 11.05 -0.78 -3.21
C LEU A 3 9.88 -0.08 -3.94
N LYS A 4 9.59 -0.42 -5.21
CA LYS A 4 8.56 0.31 -5.99
C LYS A 4 7.13 -0.08 -5.62
N PHE A 5 6.88 -1.37 -5.38
CA PHE A 5 5.54 -1.83 -5.03
C PHE A 5 5.16 -1.37 -3.63
N ASP A 6 6.08 -1.46 -2.67
CA ASP A 6 5.86 -0.94 -1.33
C ASP A 6 5.67 0.58 -1.30
N ALA A 7 6.34 1.35 -2.16
CA ALA A 7 6.09 2.79 -2.29
C ALA A 7 4.65 3.08 -2.77
N ILE A 8 4.16 2.31 -3.74
CA ILE A 8 2.79 2.43 -4.25
C ILE A 8 1.78 2.06 -3.16
N LEU A 9 1.96 0.93 -2.46
CA LEU A 9 1.07 0.53 -1.37
C LEU A 9 1.03 1.58 -0.25
N GLN A 10 2.18 2.18 0.07
CA GLN A 10 2.25 3.27 1.04
C GLN A 10 1.47 4.51 0.61
N TYR A 11 1.61 4.89 -0.66
CA TYR A 11 0.88 6.04 -1.20
C TYR A 11 -0.63 5.80 -1.17
N LEU A 12 -1.07 4.61 -1.56
CA LEU A 12 -2.48 4.21 -1.56
C LEU A 12 -3.09 4.21 -0.15
N ASP A 13 -2.34 3.71 0.83
CA ASP A 13 -2.71 3.77 2.25
C ASP A 13 -2.79 5.22 2.75
N TYR A 14 -1.78 6.05 2.45
CA TYR A 14 -1.76 7.46 2.87
C TYR A 14 -2.93 8.27 2.29
N ARG A 15 -3.26 8.04 1.02
CA ARG A 15 -4.36 8.73 0.33
C ARG A 15 -5.73 8.09 0.56
N LYS A 16 -5.78 6.91 1.18
CA LYS A 16 -7.00 6.10 1.35
C LYS A 16 -7.77 5.91 0.04
N ILE A 17 -7.03 5.57 -1.03
CA ILE A 17 -7.61 5.33 -2.36
C ILE A 17 -8.20 3.93 -2.41
N ALA A 18 -9.46 3.83 -2.83
CA ALA A 18 -10.12 2.55 -3.07
C ALA A 18 -9.42 1.80 -4.20
N CYS A 19 -9.16 0.52 -3.98
CA CYS A 19 -8.46 -0.36 -4.90
C CYS A 19 -9.25 -1.65 -5.09
N GLU A 20 -9.22 -2.15 -6.31
CA GLU A 20 -9.58 -3.52 -6.63
C GLU A 20 -8.32 -4.40 -6.58
N PHE A 21 -8.40 -5.46 -5.78
CA PHE A 21 -7.36 -6.46 -5.61
C PHE A 21 -7.78 -7.74 -6.31
N VAL A 22 -7.10 -8.10 -7.39
CA VAL A 22 -7.33 -9.36 -8.11
C VAL A 22 -6.41 -10.44 -7.54
N LEU A 23 -7.00 -11.51 -7.02
CA LEU A 23 -6.27 -12.60 -6.36
C LEU A 23 -5.97 -13.75 -7.33
N GLN A 24 -4.96 -14.55 -7.00
CA GLN A 24 -4.53 -15.71 -7.80
C GLN A 24 -5.63 -16.75 -8.06
N ASN A 25 -6.62 -16.82 -7.18
CA ASN A 25 -7.76 -17.73 -7.31
C ASN A 25 -8.90 -17.15 -8.18
N GLY A 26 -8.68 -16.00 -8.83
CA GLY A 26 -9.66 -15.32 -9.67
C GLY A 26 -10.72 -14.53 -8.90
N LYS A 27 -10.66 -14.48 -7.56
CA LYS A 27 -11.55 -13.62 -6.76
C LYS A 27 -11.02 -12.19 -6.76
N THR A 28 -11.94 -11.24 -6.69
CA THR A 28 -11.63 -9.83 -6.51
C THR A 28 -12.08 -9.36 -5.12
N LEU A 29 -11.35 -8.38 -4.57
CA LEU A 29 -11.70 -7.69 -3.33
C LEU A 29 -11.61 -6.19 -3.59
N ASN A 30 -12.65 -5.44 -3.21
CA ASN A 30 -12.65 -3.98 -3.33
C ASN A 30 -12.55 -3.37 -1.95
N GLY A 31 -11.60 -2.46 -1.74
CA GLY A 31 -11.41 -1.80 -0.46
C GLY A 31 -10.23 -0.83 -0.44
N ILE A 32 -9.97 -0.26 0.72
CA ILE A 32 -8.81 0.62 0.94
C ILE A 32 -7.73 -0.11 1.73
N ILE A 33 -6.47 0.25 1.50
CA ILE A 33 -5.37 -0.26 2.34
C ILE A 33 -5.41 0.49 3.67
N ASP A 34 -5.37 -0.26 4.76
CA ASP A 34 -5.35 0.28 6.14
C ASP A 34 -4.15 -0.19 6.96
N GLY A 35 -3.27 -0.96 6.34
CA GLY A 35 -2.02 -1.35 6.95
C GLY A 35 -1.21 -2.25 6.05
N ARG A 36 0.07 -2.42 6.39
CA ARG A 36 0.98 -3.26 5.63
C ARG A 36 2.14 -3.75 6.49
N ASP A 37 2.55 -4.97 6.19
CA ASP A 37 3.73 -5.63 6.68
C ASP A 37 4.65 -5.98 5.50
N PRO A 38 5.85 -6.54 5.72
CA PRO A 38 6.73 -6.95 4.63
C PRO A 38 6.05 -7.89 3.61
N TYR A 39 5.18 -8.79 4.09
CA TYR A 39 4.53 -9.82 3.27
C TYR A 39 3.02 -9.72 3.16
N MET A 40 2.38 -8.91 4.02
CA MET A 40 0.93 -8.81 4.12
C MET A 40 0.46 -7.37 3.89
N ILE A 41 -0.77 -7.23 3.44
CA ILE A 41 -1.52 -5.97 3.42
C ILE A 41 -2.87 -6.19 4.12
N TYR A 42 -3.33 -5.17 4.83
CA TYR A 42 -4.64 -5.17 5.46
C TYR A 42 -5.56 -4.28 4.62
N VAL A 43 -6.64 -4.86 4.12
CA VAL A 43 -7.62 -4.19 3.25
C VAL A 43 -8.91 -4.03 4.02
N GLN A 44 -9.33 -2.79 4.23
CA GLN A 44 -10.61 -2.47 4.82
C GLN A 44 -11.68 -2.43 3.72
N THR A 45 -12.70 -3.24 3.89
CA THR A 45 -13.94 -3.19 3.10
C THR A 45 -15.06 -2.59 3.94
N ASP A 46 -16.23 -2.38 3.34
CA ASP A 46 -17.40 -1.85 4.05
C ASP A 46 -17.81 -2.73 5.25
N ASP A 47 -17.64 -4.05 5.11
CA ASP A 47 -18.09 -5.01 6.13
C ASP A 47 -17.03 -5.35 7.17
N LYS A 48 -15.76 -5.48 6.74
CA LYS A 48 -14.66 -5.99 7.59
C LYS A 48 -13.27 -5.73 7.01
N SER A 49 -12.27 -5.94 7.86
CA SER A 49 -10.86 -5.96 7.45
C SER A 49 -10.45 -7.36 6.97
N HIS A 50 -9.69 -7.38 5.88
CA HIS A 50 -9.11 -8.60 5.31
C HIS A 50 -7.59 -8.53 5.36
N CYS A 51 -6.94 -9.62 5.77
CA CYS A 51 -5.49 -9.76 5.64
C CYS A 51 -5.19 -10.53 4.35
N LEU A 52 -4.43 -9.91 3.44
CA LEU A 52 -4.01 -10.49 2.18
C LEU A 52 -2.49 -10.67 2.16
N PHE A 53 -2.03 -11.82 1.67
CA PHE A 53 -0.63 -12.00 1.33
C PHE A 53 -0.31 -11.28 0.01
N LYS A 54 0.76 -10.48 -0.03
CA LYS A 54 1.20 -9.79 -1.25
C LYS A 54 1.44 -10.76 -2.41
N GLY A 55 1.98 -11.95 -2.11
CA GLY A 55 2.23 -12.99 -3.12
C GLY A 55 0.96 -13.63 -3.72
N ALA A 56 -0.20 -13.41 -3.11
CA ALA A 56 -1.49 -13.92 -3.60
C ALA A 56 -2.23 -12.92 -4.51
N ILE A 57 -1.71 -11.69 -4.64
CA ILE A 57 -2.29 -10.63 -5.46
C ILE A 57 -1.65 -10.68 -6.85
N ILE A 58 -2.47 -10.77 -7.89
CA ILE A 58 -2.03 -10.69 -9.29
C ILE A 58 -1.98 -9.22 -9.70
N ASP A 59 -3.14 -8.54 -9.61
CA ASP A 59 -3.29 -7.16 -10.03
C ASP A 59 -3.82 -6.30 -8.89
N LEU A 60 -3.35 -5.05 -8.86
CA LEU A 60 -3.85 -4.00 -7.98
C LEU A 60 -4.27 -2.83 -8.86
N ILE A 61 -5.54 -2.49 -8.82
CA ILE A 61 -6.16 -1.49 -9.69
C ILE A 61 -6.73 -0.38 -8.80
N PRO A 62 -6.06 0.78 -8.69
CA PRO A 62 -6.59 1.92 -7.97
C PRO A 62 -7.78 2.54 -8.72
N ALA A 63 -8.79 3.01 -7.98
CA ALA A 63 -9.95 3.71 -8.54
C ALA A 63 -9.58 5.04 -9.22
N GLU A 64 -8.43 5.62 -8.86
CA GLU A 64 -7.93 6.88 -9.39
C GLU A 64 -6.55 6.70 -10.05
N LYS A 65 -6.26 7.54 -11.05
CA LYS A 65 -4.94 7.54 -11.69
C LYS A 65 -3.88 8.02 -10.69
N LEU A 66 -2.82 7.24 -10.51
CA LEU A 66 -1.70 7.61 -9.66
C LEU A 66 -0.72 8.53 -10.40
N ASP A 67 -0.35 9.65 -9.78
CA ASP A 67 0.81 10.44 -10.22
C ASP A 67 2.08 9.83 -9.63
N LEU A 68 2.84 9.12 -10.47
CA LEU A 68 4.08 8.46 -10.07
C LEU A 68 5.15 9.44 -9.56
N LYS A 69 5.14 10.71 -10.00
CA LYS A 69 6.04 11.73 -9.46
C LYS A 69 5.67 12.05 -8.03
N GLU A 70 4.37 12.19 -7.75
CA GLU A 70 3.89 12.42 -6.39
C GLU A 70 4.16 11.23 -5.47
N VAL A 71 3.93 10.00 -5.94
CA VAL A 71 4.25 8.76 -5.21
C VAL A 71 5.71 8.78 -4.74
N SER A 72 6.64 9.03 -5.67
CA SER A 72 8.07 9.06 -5.35
C SER A 72 8.42 10.14 -4.32
N ARG A 73 7.83 11.35 -4.44
CA ARG A 73 8.07 12.46 -3.52
C ARG A 73 7.61 12.13 -2.10
N ILE A 74 6.38 11.64 -1.95
CA ILE A 74 5.80 11.30 -0.65
C ILE A 74 6.60 10.17 -0.01
N THR A 75 6.97 9.12 -0.76
CA THR A 75 7.78 8.02 -0.21
C THR A 75 9.12 8.53 0.33
N SER A 76 9.84 9.39 -0.41
CA SER A 76 11.12 9.95 0.04
C SER A 76 10.98 10.85 1.27
N GLU A 77 9.91 11.64 1.38
CA GLU A 77 9.63 12.48 2.57
C GLU A 77 9.36 11.62 3.82
N TRP A 78 8.66 10.50 3.65
CA TRP A 78 8.40 9.55 4.71
C TRP A 78 9.65 8.79 5.16
N GLU A 79 10.52 8.38 4.23
CA GLU A 79 11.80 7.74 4.55
C GLU A 79 12.69 8.66 5.39
N LYS A 80 12.85 9.92 4.96
CA LYS A 80 13.58 10.96 5.72
C LYS A 80 13.00 11.17 7.12
N SER A 81 11.67 11.18 7.24
CA SER A 81 10.99 11.34 8.52
C SER A 81 11.24 10.17 9.49
N LYS A 82 11.44 8.94 8.97
CA LYS A 82 11.82 7.78 9.79
C LYS A 82 13.28 7.83 10.24
N GLU A 83 14.19 8.31 9.39
CA GLU A 83 15.61 8.46 9.73
C GLU A 83 15.83 9.50 10.83
N VAL A 84 15.14 10.64 10.75
CA VAL A 84 15.19 11.70 11.78
C VAL A 84 14.67 11.18 13.13
N LYS A 85 13.53 10.46 13.13
CA LYS A 85 13.02 9.84 14.36
C LYS A 85 13.98 8.81 14.94
N LYS A 86 14.66 8.02 14.10
CA LYS A 86 15.62 7.01 14.56
C LYS A 86 16.86 7.64 15.21
N GLN A 87 17.31 8.80 14.72
CA GLN A 87 18.44 9.54 15.30
C GLN A 87 18.10 10.27 16.61
N GLN A 88 16.82 10.54 16.87
CA GLN A 88 16.37 11.22 18.09
C GLN A 88 16.29 10.29 19.33
N TYR A 89 16.39 8.97 19.13
CA TYR A 89 16.38 7.95 20.19
C TYR A 89 17.74 7.20 20.31
N VAL A 90 18.83 7.76 19.76
CA VAL A 90 20.20 7.27 19.93
C VAL A 90 20.98 8.27 20.78
#